data_AF-A0A485M559-F1
#
_entry.id   AF-A0A485M559-F1
#
_cell.length_a   1.000
_cell.length_b   1.000
_cell.length_c   1.000
_cell.angle_alpha   90.00
_cell.angle_beta   90.00
_cell.angle_gamma   90.00
#
_symmetry.space_group_name_H-M   'P 1'
#
loop_
_entity.id
_entity.type
_entity.pdbx_description
1 polymer ?
#
loop_
_entity_poly.entity_id
_entity_poly.type
_entity_poly.pdbx_seq_one_letter_code
_entity_poly.pdbx_strand_id
1 'polypeptide(L)' 'MLTKSGKKLEEIIKKAIDDHVITNSEYEEIISLAHEDGVIDKHERALLKELNDLIADKTVKRIPG' A
#
# COMPACT_ATOMS: atom_id res chain seq x y z
N MET A 1 -9.99 -15.06 -2.84
CA MET A 1 -10.10 -14.56 -4.23
C MET A 1 -9.39 -13.23 -4.26
N LEU A 2 -8.47 -13.02 -5.20
CA LEU A 2 -7.77 -11.74 -5.30
C LEU A 2 -8.76 -10.70 -5.86
N THR A 3 -9.11 -9.69 -5.08
CA THR A 3 -9.94 -8.56 -5.54
C THR A 3 -9.14 -7.73 -6.55
N LYS A 4 -9.82 -6.98 -7.42
CA LYS A 4 -9.14 -6.06 -8.36
C LYS A 4 -8.30 -5.03 -7.58
N SER A 5 -8.77 -4.64 -6.41
CA SER A 5 -8.13 -3.70 -5.47
C SER A 5 -6.80 -4.25 -4.93
N GLY A 6 -6.75 -5.51 -4.49
CA GLY A 6 -5.52 -6.15 -4.01
C GLY A 6 -4.38 -6.17 -5.04
N LYS A 7 -4.70 -6.32 -6.33
CA LYS A 7 -3.71 -6.27 -7.42
C LYS A 7 -3.07 -4.89 -7.57
N LYS A 8 -3.89 -3.82 -7.55
CA LYS A 8 -3.39 -2.44 -7.58
C LYS A 8 -2.56 -2.11 -6.34
N LEU A 9 -3.01 -2.58 -5.18
CA LEU A 9 -2.28 -2.42 -3.91
C LEU A 9 -0.87 -3.02 -4.00
N GLU A 10 -0.75 -4.24 -4.53
CA GLU A 10 0.55 -4.88 -4.72
C GLU A 10 1.46 -4.08 -5.67
N GLU A 11 0.92 -3.55 -6.77
CA GLU A 11 1.70 -2.74 -7.71
C GLU A 11 2.21 -1.43 -7.09
N ILE A 12 1.37 -0.71 -6.33
CA ILE A 12 1.80 0.53 -5.67
C ILE A 12 2.83 0.23 -4.58
N ILE A 13 2.66 -0.85 -3.80
CA ILE A 13 3.63 -1.25 -2.78
C ILE A 13 4.96 -1.63 -3.42
N LYS A 14 4.95 -2.42 -4.50
CA LYS A 14 6.18 -2.74 -5.25
C LYS A 14 6.87 -1.50 -5.79
N LYS A 15 6.09 -0.56 -6.34
CA LYS A 15 6.63 0.69 -6.85
C LYS A 15 7.24 1.53 -5.72
N ALA A 16 6.58 1.64 -4.57
CA ALA A 16 7.12 2.32 -3.40
C ALA A 16 8.41 1.68 -2.86
N ILE A 17 8.51 0.34 -2.94
CA ILE A 17 9.73 -0.40 -2.62
C ILE A 17 10.84 -0.09 -3.63
N ASP A 18 10.54 -0.04 -4.93
CA ASP A 18 11.52 0.26 -6.00
C ASP A 18 12.01 1.71 -5.93
N ASP A 19 11.08 2.65 -5.71
CA ASP A 19 11.36 4.07 -5.57
C ASP A 19 12.01 4.40 -4.21
N HIS A 20 11.97 3.47 -3.23
CA HIS A 20 12.37 3.67 -1.82
C HIS A 20 11.64 4.84 -1.12
N VAL A 21 10.61 5.39 -1.75
CA VAL A 21 9.78 6.48 -1.24
C VAL A 21 8.31 6.20 -1.55
N ILE A 22 7.45 6.67 -0.66
CA ILE A 22 6.00 6.70 -0.88
C ILE A 22 5.49 8.09 -0.53
N THR A 23 4.72 8.69 -1.43
CA THR A 23 4.09 9.98 -1.16
C THR A 23 2.84 9.81 -0.28
N ASN A 24 2.42 10.88 0.40
CA ASN A 24 1.14 10.87 1.11
C ASN A 24 -0.02 10.56 0.17
N SER A 25 -0.02 11.17 -1.02
CA SER A 25 -1.01 10.93 -2.05
C SER A 25 -1.10 9.44 -2.43
N GLU A 26 0.04 8.77 -2.68
CA GLU A 26 0.07 7.33 -2.97
C GLU A 26 -0.40 6.49 -1.78
N TYR A 27 0.03 6.83 -0.56
CA TYR A 27 -0.42 6.12 0.64
C TYR A 27 -1.93 6.23 0.86
N GLU A 28 -2.50 7.43 0.68
CA GLU A 28 -3.94 7.64 0.77
C GLU A 28 -4.68 6.91 -0.35
N GLU A 29 -4.13 6.87 -1.56
CA GLU A 29 -4.70 6.12 -2.68
C GLU A 29 -4.76 4.62 -2.36
N ILE A 30 -3.70 4.05 -1.77
CA ILE A 30 -3.67 2.66 -1.28
C ILE A 30 -4.77 2.39 -0.26
N ILE A 31 -4.93 3.26 0.73
CA ILE A 31 -5.97 3.13 1.76
C ILE A 31 -7.36 3.26 1.12
N SER A 32 -7.53 4.21 0.21
CA SER A 32 -8.80 4.42 -0.49
C SER A 32 -9.16 3.21 -1.35
N LEU A 33 -8.19 2.63 -2.07
CA LEU A 33 -8.35 1.41 -2.86
C LEU A 33 -8.70 0.19 -1.98
N ALA A 34 -8.06 0.04 -0.81
CA ALA A 34 -8.39 -1.01 0.15
C ALA A 34 -9.83 -0.87 0.69
N HIS A 35 -10.34 0.36 0.76
CA HIS A 35 -11.68 0.66 1.23
C HIS A 35 -12.72 0.78 0.11
N GLU A 36 -12.33 0.75 -1.17
CA GLU A 36 -13.21 0.98 -2.33
C GLU A 36 -14.36 -0.03 -2.40
N ASP A 37 -14.10 -1.29 -2.07
CA ASP A 37 -15.11 -2.37 -2.06
C ASP A 37 -15.89 -2.41 -0.73
N GLY A 38 -15.60 -1.50 0.21
CA GLY A 38 -16.21 -1.43 1.54
C GLY A 38 -15.78 -2.55 2.50
N VAL A 39 -14.92 -3.48 2.05
CA VAL A 39 -14.45 -4.64 2.82
C VAL A 39 -12.95 -4.81 2.60
N ILE A 40 -12.16 -4.67 3.66
CA ILE A 40 -10.74 -5.01 3.64
C ILE A 40 -10.60 -6.53 3.82
N ASP A 41 -10.08 -7.21 2.81
CA ASP A 41 -9.84 -8.64 2.88
C ASP A 41 -8.54 -8.99 3.63
N LYS A 42 -8.32 -10.28 3.93
CA LYS A 42 -7.10 -10.72 4.65
C LYS A 42 -5.82 -10.40 3.88
N HIS A 43 -5.87 -10.42 2.55
CA HIS A 43 -4.76 -10.13 1.67
C HIS A 43 -4.43 -8.63 1.65
N GLU A 44 -5.43 -7.76 1.47
CA GLU A 44 -5.26 -6.31 1.59
C GLU A 44 -4.70 -5.90 2.96
N ARG A 45 -5.21 -6.52 4.05
CA ARG A 45 -4.66 -6.28 5.39
C ARG A 45 -3.20 -6.70 5.52
N ALA A 46 -2.81 -7.81 4.88
CA ALA A 46 -1.42 -8.26 4.89
C ALA A 46 -0.51 -7.30 4.12
N LEU A 47 -0.95 -6.83 2.95
CA LEU A 47 -0.24 -5.84 2.13
C LEU A 47 -0.06 -4.50 2.85
N LEU A 48 -1.12 -3.99 3.48
CA LEU A 48 -1.06 -2.76 4.29
C LEU A 48 -0.10 -2.92 5.47
N LYS A 49 -0.09 -4.09 6.10
CA LYS A 49 0.86 -4.39 7.18
C LYS A 49 2.30 -4.42 6.64
N GLU A 50 2.54 -5.07 5.52
CA GLU A 50 3.85 -5.15 4.89
C GLU A 50 4.38 -3.75 4.52
N LEU A 51 3.53 -2.91 3.92
CA LEU A 51 3.86 -1.51 3.64
C LEU A 51 4.24 -0.74 4.90
N ASN A 52 3.46 -0.89 5.99
CA ASN A 52 3.78 -0.24 7.26
C ASN A 52 5.08 -0.76 7.86
N ASP A 53 5.35 -2.06 7.78
CA ASP A 53 6.60 -2.66 8.24
C ASP A 53 7.80 -2.12 7.43
N LEU A 54 7.66 -1.97 6.10
CA LEU A 54 8.70 -1.39 5.24
C LEU A 54 8.99 0.08 5.56
N ILE A 55 7.96 0.85 5.90
CA ILE A 55 8.11 2.23 6.36
C ILE A 55 8.78 2.27 7.74
N ALA A 56 8.40 1.37 8.64
CA ALA A 56 8.97 1.26 9.98
C ALA A 56 10.45 0.84 9.95
N ASP A 57 10.81 -0.07 9.05
CA ASP A 57 12.18 -0.52 8.81
C ASP A 57 13.04 0.51 8.05
N LYS A 58 12.43 1.63 7.61
CA LYS A 58 13.06 2.70 6.80
C LYS A 58 13.52 2.24 5.41
N THR A 59 13.06 1.09 4.95
CA THR A 59 13.23 0.65 3.55
C THR A 59 12.49 1.59 2.60
N VAL A 60 11.28 2.01 2.98
CA VAL A 60 10.48 3.00 2.24
C VAL A 60 10.33 4.27 3.09
N LYS A 61 10.66 5.43 2.53
CA LYS A 61 10.45 6.71 3.22
C LYS A 61 9.13 7.34 2.80
N ARG A 62 8.26 7.58 3.79
CA ARG A 62 7.06 8.39 3.58
C ARG A 62 7.43 9.86 3.47
N ILE A 63 7.18 10.45 2.32
CA ILE A 63 7.42 11.87 2.06
C ILE A 63 6.09 12.62 1.86
N PRO A 64 6.01 13.89 2.26
CA PRO A 64 4.90 14.74 1.85
C PRO A 64 4.98 14.95 0.34
N GLY A 65 3.92 14.58 -0.37
CA GLY A 65 3.80 14.67 -1.83
C GLY A 65 2.35 14.78 -2.23
#